data_AF-A0A957BKQ5-F1
#
_entry.id   AF-A0A957BKQ5-F1
#
_cell.length_a   1.000
_cell.length_b   1.000
_cell.length_c   1.000
_cell.angle_alpha   90.00
_cell.angle_beta   90.00
_cell.angle_gamma   90.00
#
_symmetry.space_group_name_H-M   'P 1'
#
loop_
_entity.id
_entity.type
_entity.pdbx_description
1 polymer ?
#
loop_
_entity_poly.entity_id
_entity_poly.type
_entity_poly.pdbx_seq_one_letter_code
_entity_poly.pdbx_strand_id
1 'polypeptide(L)'
;MTPHETDQVGYPVDPKHRALEFHLGNLAAEYREHISPEHDEQAIREYHATMDKLYKLGWDAILDIESELPDKLMPEEYLKRHPL
;
A
#
# COMPACT_ATOMS: atom_id res chain seq x y z
N MET A 1 -2.36 -21.99 0.68
CA MET A 1 -2.09 -20.62 1.15
C MET A 1 -1.56 -20.75 2.56
N THR A 2 -0.29 -20.41 2.77
CA THR A 2 0.28 -20.27 4.11
C THR A 2 -0.20 -18.94 4.68
N PRO A 3 -0.77 -18.89 5.89
CA PRO A 3 -1.14 -17.62 6.51
C PRO A 3 0.12 -16.77 6.71
N HIS A 4 0.04 -15.50 6.35
CA HIS A 4 1.11 -14.54 6.60
C HIS A 4 1.22 -14.32 8.12
N GLU A 5 2.42 -14.53 8.68
CA GLU A 5 2.66 -14.24 10.10
C GLU A 5 2.70 -12.73 10.32
N THR A 6 1.78 -12.23 11.15
CA THR A 6 1.76 -10.85 11.65
C THR A 6 2.23 -10.80 13.10
N ASP A 7 2.83 -9.70 13.53
CA ASP A 7 3.18 -9.48 14.93
C ASP A 7 1.92 -9.25 15.81
N GLN A 8 2.11 -9.01 17.11
CA GLN A 8 1.01 -8.80 18.06
C GLN A 8 0.15 -7.54 17.77
N VAL A 9 0.59 -6.69 16.84
CA VAL A 9 -0.05 -5.41 16.46
C VAL A 9 -0.59 -5.46 15.03
N GLY A 10 -0.39 -6.56 14.30
CA GLY A 10 -0.91 -6.76 12.94
C GLY A 10 0.08 -6.41 11.83
N TYR A 11 1.33 -6.06 12.14
CA TYR A 11 2.32 -5.78 11.11
C TYR A 11 2.92 -7.07 10.54
N PRO A 12 3.25 -7.13 9.24
CA PRO A 12 3.94 -8.28 8.68
C PRO A 12 5.26 -8.56 9.38
N VAL A 13 5.49 -9.81 9.76
CA VAL A 13 6.78 -10.27 10.29
C VAL A 13 7.83 -10.30 9.18
N ASP A 14 7.42 -10.49 7.91
CA ASP A 14 8.35 -10.43 6.77
C ASP A 14 8.89 -9.01 6.60
N PRO A 15 10.22 -8.80 6.75
CA PRO A 15 10.81 -7.48 6.63
C PRO A 15 10.60 -6.84 5.25
N LYS A 16 10.36 -7.62 4.20
CA LYS A 16 10.07 -7.11 2.86
C LYS A 16 8.65 -6.56 2.77
N HIS A 17 7.66 -7.25 3.33
CA HIS A 17 6.30 -6.73 3.40
C HIS A 17 6.26 -5.44 4.21
N ARG A 18 6.88 -5.45 5.39
CA ARG A 18 6.95 -4.26 6.25
C ARG A 18 7.63 -3.07 5.58
N ALA A 19 8.73 -3.28 4.85
CA ALA A 19 9.41 -2.21 4.14
C ALA A 19 8.56 -1.61 3.00
N LEU A 20 7.80 -2.45 2.30
CA LEU A 20 6.93 -2.01 1.21
C LEU A 20 5.68 -1.30 1.74
N GLU A 21 5.05 -1.79 2.82
CA GLU A 21 3.95 -1.08 3.50
C GLU A 21 4.39 0.30 4.00
N PHE A 22 5.55 0.39 4.65
CA PHE A 22 6.11 1.67 5.08
C PHE A 22 6.34 2.63 3.90
N HIS A 23 6.79 2.08 2.76
CA HIS A 23 6.95 2.88 1.54
C HIS A 23 5.62 3.37 0.98
N LEU A 24 4.55 2.56 1.02
CA LEU A 24 3.20 3.00 0.65
C LEU A 24 2.72 4.15 1.53
N GLY A 25 2.95 4.07 2.85
CA GLY A 25 2.64 5.16 3.79
C GLY A 25 3.33 6.47 3.42
N ASN A 26 4.62 6.41 3.07
CA ASN A 26 5.36 7.59 2.61
C ASN A 26 4.80 8.16 1.30
N LEU A 27 4.51 7.31 0.31
CA LEU A 27 3.94 7.74 -0.97
C LEU A 27 2.54 8.35 -0.82
N ALA A 28 1.72 7.79 0.06
CA ALA A 28 0.41 8.35 0.38
C ALA A 28 0.54 9.71 1.10
N ALA A 29 1.54 9.87 1.96
CA ALA A 29 1.85 11.15 2.59
C ALA A 29 2.32 12.19 1.55
N GLU A 30 3.25 11.82 0.66
CA GLU A 30 3.73 12.67 -0.43
C GLU A 30 2.59 13.15 -1.33
N TYR A 31 1.67 12.26 -1.71
CA TYR A 31 0.46 12.64 -2.47
C TYR A 31 -0.42 13.65 -1.71
N ARG A 32 -0.60 13.48 -0.39
CA ARG A 32 -1.42 14.40 0.42
C ARG A 32 -0.81 15.79 0.59
N GLU A 33 0.51 15.91 0.47
CA GLU A 33 1.17 17.21 0.48
C GLU A 33 0.84 18.05 -0.77
N HIS A 34 0.36 17.42 -1.85
CA HIS A 34 -0.08 18.10 -3.08
C HIS A 34 0.91 19.13 -3.61
N ILE A 35 2.19 18.73 -3.69
CA ILE A 35 3.31 19.62 -4.05
C ILE A 35 3.14 20.16 -5.48
N SER A 36 2.84 19.27 -6.44
CA SER A 36 2.52 19.61 -7.82
C SER A 36 1.79 18.45 -8.51
N PRO A 37 1.08 18.69 -9.62
CA PRO A 37 0.43 17.61 -10.38
C PRO A 37 1.41 16.51 -10.81
N GLU A 38 2.62 16.87 -11.25
CA GLU A 38 3.63 15.91 -11.67
C GLU A 38 4.14 15.06 -10.51
N HIS A 39 4.27 15.66 -9.32
CA HIS A 39 4.64 14.92 -8.10
C HIS A 39 3.53 13.96 -7.67
N ASP A 40 2.27 14.40 -7.73
CA ASP A 40 1.11 13.56 -7.38
C ASP A 40 1.01 12.35 -8.32
N GLU A 41 1.16 12.56 -9.63
CA GLU A 41 1.17 11.48 -10.63
C GLU A 41 2.34 10.51 -10.39
N GLN A 42 3.51 11.02 -10.04
CA GLN A 42 4.70 10.22 -9.74
C GLN A 42 4.48 9.35 -8.50
N ALA A 43 3.93 9.92 -7.42
CA ALA A 43 3.62 9.22 -6.18
C ALA A 43 2.58 8.12 -6.40
N ILE A 44 1.49 8.42 -7.13
CA ILE A 44 0.44 7.42 -7.47
C ILE A 44 1.03 6.27 -8.29
N ARG A 45 1.86 6.56 -9.29
CA ARG A 45 2.49 5.53 -10.12
C ARG A 45 3.40 4.61 -9.31
N GLU A 46 4.22 5.18 -8.43
CA GLU A 46 5.11 4.41 -7.55
C GLU A 46 4.33 3.61 -6.50
N TYR A 47 3.22 4.16 -6.02
CA TYR A 47 2.32 3.48 -5.10
C TYR A 47 1.75 2.21 -5.74
N HIS A 48 1.21 2.31 -6.95
CA HIS A 48 0.69 1.17 -7.71
C HIS A 48 1.77 0.12 -7.97
N ALA A 49 2.98 0.54 -8.35
CA ALA A 49 4.10 -0.38 -8.54
C ALA A 49 4.55 -1.07 -7.24
N THR A 50 4.38 -0.42 -6.09
CA THR A 50 4.71 -0.98 -4.76
C THR A 50 3.64 -1.98 -4.31
N MET A 51 2.37 -1.68 -4.55
CA MET A 51 1.25 -2.62 -4.35
C MET A 51 1.44 -3.90 -5.16
N ASP A 52 1.81 -3.79 -6.43
CA ASP A 52 2.13 -4.95 -7.27
C ASP A 52 3.27 -5.82 -6.70
N LYS A 53 4.27 -5.21 -6.06
CA LYS A 53 5.35 -5.95 -5.39
C LYS A 53 4.85 -6.68 -4.15
N LEU A 54 4.01 -6.04 -3.33
CA LEU A 54 3.38 -6.68 -2.18
C LEU A 54 2.57 -7.91 -2.61
N TYR A 55 1.70 -7.77 -3.61
CA TYR A 55 0.90 -8.88 -4.11
C TYR A 55 1.75 -10.03 -4.66
N LYS A 56 2.85 -9.74 -5.36
CA LYS A 56 3.78 -10.77 -5.84
C LYS A 56 4.49 -11.51 -4.71
N LEU A 57 4.62 -10.90 -3.53
CA LEU A 57 5.12 -11.52 -2.32
C LEU A 57 4.02 -12.24 -1.52
N GLY A 58 2.81 -12.36 -2.07
CA GLY A 58 1.68 -13.05 -1.47
C GLY A 58 0.83 -12.20 -0.54
N TRP A 59 1.20 -10.95 -0.29
CA TRP A 59 0.53 -10.09 0.69
C TRP A 59 -0.99 -9.99 0.45
N ASP A 60 -1.77 -10.17 1.51
CA ASP A 60 -3.24 -10.22 1.51
C ASP A 60 -3.89 -9.49 2.71
N ALA A 61 -3.13 -8.68 3.44
CA ALA A 61 -3.63 -7.91 4.57
C ALA A 61 -4.36 -6.63 4.13
N ILE A 62 -4.87 -5.85 5.10
CA ILE A 62 -5.47 -4.53 4.88
C ILE A 62 -4.43 -3.47 5.23
N LEU A 63 -4.35 -2.40 4.44
CA LEU A 63 -3.49 -1.26 4.76
C LEU A 63 -4.08 -0.44 5.91
N ASP A 64 -3.21 0.16 6.72
CA ASP A 64 -3.63 1.23 7.62
C ASP A 64 -4.20 2.40 6.81
N ILE A 65 -5.23 3.07 7.34
CA ILE A 65 -5.94 4.16 6.64
C ILE A 65 -5.01 5.31 6.22
N GLU A 66 -3.93 5.55 6.97
CA GLU A 66 -2.93 6.58 6.65
C GLU A 66 -2.06 6.19 5.45
N SER A 67 -2.00 4.90 5.12
CA SER A 67 -1.29 4.35 3.97
C SER A 67 -2.18 4.16 2.75
N GLU A 68 -3.49 4.41 2.86
CA GLU A 68 -4.41 4.37 1.73
C GLU A 68 -4.40 5.70 0.95
N LEU A 69 -4.52 5.59 -0.37
CA LEU A 69 -4.89 6.70 -1.24
C LEU A 69 -6.44 6.81 -1.27
N PRO A 70 -7.00 7.95 -1.73
CA PRO A 70 -8.43 8.03 -2.00
C PRO A 70 -8.92 6.91 -2.92
N ASP A 71 -10.10 6.34 -2.68
CA ASP A 71 -10.63 5.15 -3.39
C ASP A 71 -10.48 5.21 -4.91
N LYS A 72 -10.72 6.38 -5.52
CA LYS A 72 -10.60 6.59 -6.98
C LYS A 72 -9.18 6.38 -7.52
N LEU A 73 -8.17 6.39 -6.64
CA LEU A 73 -6.74 6.22 -6.93
C LEU A 73 -6.20 4.90 -6.38
N MET A 74 -6.98 4.13 -5.62
CA MET A 74 -6.56 2.81 -5.15
C MET A 74 -6.48 1.82 -6.32
N PRO A 75 -5.53 0.87 -6.31
CA PRO A 75 -5.50 -0.20 -7.30
C PRO A 75 -6.81 -1.00 -7.27
N GLU A 76 -7.36 -1.32 -8.44
CA GLU A 76 -8.63 -2.07 -8.52
C GLU A 76 -8.57 -3.41 -7.77
N GLU A 77 -7.42 -4.08 -7.80
CA GLU A 77 -7.21 -5.36 -7.12
C GLU A 77 -7.36 -5.22 -5.60
N TYR A 78 -6.94 -4.09 -5.03
CA TYR A 78 -7.12 -3.81 -3.60
C TYR A 78 -8.60 -3.68 -3.25
N LEU A 79 -9.32 -2.85 -4.01
CA LEU A 79 -10.77 -2.63 -3.80
C LEU A 79 -11.60 -3.90 -3.99
N LYS A 80 -11.17 -4.82 -4.87
CA LYS A 80 -11.83 -6.12 -5.06
C LYS A 80 -11.61 -7.06 -3.88
N ARG A 81 -10.43 -7.01 -3.25
CA ARG A 81 -10.07 -7.87 -2.11
C ARG A 81 -10.63 -7.33 -0.78
N HIS A 82 -10.78 -6.01 -0.68
CA HIS A 82 -11.22 -5.32 0.53
C HIS A 82 -12.39 -4.38 0.22
N PRO A 83 -13.58 -4.93 -0.12
CA PRO A 83 -14.77 -4.11 -0.30
C PRO A 83 -15.20 -3.50 1.04
N LEU A 84 -15.55 -2.21 1.01
CA LEU A 84 -16.07 -1.42 2.14
C LEU A 84 -17.31 -2.07 2.80
#